data_AF-A0A357IYA9-F1
#
_entry.id   AF-A0A357IYA9-F1
#
_cell.length_a   1.000
_cell.length_b   1.000
_cell.length_c   1.000
_cell.angle_alpha   90.00
_cell.angle_beta   90.00
_cell.angle_gamma   90.00
#
_symmetry.space_group_name_H-M   'P 1'
#
loop_
_entity.id
_entity.type
_entity.pdbx_description
1 polymer ?
#
loop_
_entity_poly.entity_id
_entity_poly.type
_entity_poly.pdbx_seq_one_letter_code
_entity_poly.pdbx_strand_id
1 'polypeptide(L)'
;MKRVNTGVIAAAGKGTRSYPRTTFIPKPLFRIDGKSILEKNIELLARKIKVKQIFVIVGHLAEQVMAEVERIRPLYPAVKIETSFWTRKGLASDVASLEGKFEGPFVTVLGDELYHESNHEKMLTTLRKHPGLAASVAVKETPLVSHIKKNYSVELDKDRVQHLVEKPENPANRLLGLGTYLFTQAFFDTFRNTPPSERTGVIEITEVIDRMARETREVYATMVQCGYFNINSLQDYHHAVYEIRNERFHKFKKSLIIPAANREQSIDDVLNDFKDSVDEIIVVDAGSEDRTREIASQHGAQVVPFNGPRKKEGAMVMAGLEAARGDICIVVSADGTFRCKDLPKLLEYMKDCDMAIGTRTTRQMIEQGANLKTIRRIMNLLGGKMIEVFYWGMEPRFTDASCRYFCVWKDTFLKIRPRLQEDGSLYIAEMMTEIVRSLYRCIEVPVTYFKPVKDQAAGDIRSIGDLMRLTGMLLKKKFGKIH
;
A
#
# COMPACT_ATOMS: atom_id res chain seq x y z
N MET A 1 -17.13 36.82 -7.17
CA MET A 1 -17.43 35.45 -6.66
C MET A 1 -16.26 35.00 -5.79
N LYS A 2 -16.47 34.57 -4.54
CA LYS A 2 -15.37 34.19 -3.63
C LYS A 2 -14.62 32.99 -4.24
N ARG A 3 -13.34 33.16 -4.56
CA ARG A 3 -12.48 32.10 -5.12
C ARG A 3 -11.74 31.40 -3.98
N VAL A 4 -11.77 30.07 -3.95
CA VAL A 4 -10.97 29.29 -3.01
C VAL A 4 -9.55 29.22 -3.54
N ASN A 5 -8.65 29.98 -2.91
CA ASN A 5 -7.23 30.03 -3.30
C ASN A 5 -6.32 29.22 -2.39
N THR A 6 -6.81 28.82 -1.21
CA THR A 6 -5.99 28.17 -0.18
C THR A 6 -6.54 26.78 0.16
N GLY A 7 -5.65 25.81 0.23
CA GLY A 7 -5.88 24.50 0.81
C GLY A 7 -5.08 24.31 2.10
N VAL A 8 -5.58 23.50 3.02
CA VAL A 8 -4.93 23.14 4.28
C VAL A 8 -4.96 21.62 4.40
N ILE A 9 -3.82 20.99 4.72
CA ILE A 9 -3.74 19.55 4.97
C ILE A 9 -3.27 19.34 6.41
N ALA A 10 -4.08 18.67 7.23
CA ALA A 10 -3.72 18.36 8.61
C ALA A 10 -2.96 17.03 8.72
N ALA A 11 -1.63 17.09 8.64
CA ALA A 11 -0.73 15.92 8.59
C ALA A 11 0.02 15.66 9.92
N ALA A 12 -0.47 16.20 11.04
CA ALA A 12 0.29 16.29 12.29
C ALA A 12 0.14 15.11 13.29
N GLY A 13 -0.77 14.16 13.04
CA GLY A 13 -1.16 13.14 14.03
C GLY A 13 -0.08 12.12 14.42
N LYS A 14 -0.05 11.72 15.70
CA LYS A 14 0.89 10.71 16.25
C LYS A 14 0.63 9.27 15.77
N GLY A 15 -0.57 8.96 15.26
CA GLY A 15 -0.88 7.66 14.67
C GLY A 15 -0.76 6.43 15.59
N THR A 16 -1.00 6.58 16.90
CA THR A 16 -0.79 5.54 17.93
C THR A 16 -1.49 4.20 17.66
N ARG A 17 -2.60 4.20 16.91
CA ARG A 17 -3.40 3.02 16.56
C ARG A 17 -2.91 2.21 15.33
N SER A 18 -1.87 2.68 14.64
CA SER A 18 -1.24 2.01 13.48
C SER A 18 0.17 1.49 13.79
N TYR A 19 0.44 1.22 15.07
CA TYR A 19 1.68 0.62 15.56
C TYR A 19 1.89 -0.78 14.93
N PRO A 20 3.13 -1.21 14.59
CA PRO A 20 4.42 -0.52 14.77
C PRO A 20 4.83 0.42 13.61
N ARG A 21 4.08 0.44 12.50
CA ARG A 21 4.49 1.20 11.30
C ARG A 21 4.55 2.70 11.55
N THR A 22 3.63 3.25 12.36
CA THR A 22 3.65 4.67 12.73
C THR A 22 4.73 5.08 13.71
N THR A 23 5.45 4.13 14.31
CA THR A 23 6.71 4.43 15.02
C THR A 23 7.78 4.96 14.06
N PHE A 24 7.72 4.54 12.79
CA PHE A 24 8.75 4.81 11.80
C PHE A 24 8.26 5.65 10.62
N ILE A 25 6.97 5.60 10.26
CA ILE A 25 6.40 6.26 9.09
C ILE A 25 5.06 6.95 9.46
N PRO A 26 4.94 8.28 9.35
CA PRO A 26 3.68 9.00 9.51
C PRO A 26 2.58 8.46 8.58
N LYS A 27 1.33 8.38 9.07
CA LYS A 27 0.18 7.94 8.27
C LYS A 27 0.07 8.66 6.91
N PRO A 28 0.25 10.00 6.82
CA PRO A 28 0.16 10.69 5.52
C PRO A 28 1.18 10.21 4.49
N LEU A 29 2.26 9.54 4.92
CA LEU A 29 3.31 9.01 4.04
C LEU A 29 3.06 7.57 3.59
N PHE A 30 1.99 6.92 4.05
CA PHE A 30 1.59 5.62 3.51
C PHE A 30 1.29 5.75 2.02
N ARG A 31 1.82 4.82 1.22
CA ARG A 31 1.79 4.91 -0.24
C ARG A 31 0.83 3.91 -0.85
N ILE A 32 0.01 4.37 -1.79
CA ILE A 32 -0.92 3.53 -2.57
C ILE A 32 -0.76 3.93 -4.03
N ASP A 33 -0.45 2.95 -4.89
CA ASP A 33 -0.08 3.16 -6.29
C ASP A 33 1.07 4.18 -6.45
N GLY A 34 2.16 3.97 -5.71
CA GLY A 34 3.38 4.80 -5.78
C GLY A 34 3.29 6.19 -5.11
N LYS A 35 2.08 6.71 -4.85
CA LYS A 35 1.83 8.04 -4.25
C LYS A 35 1.51 7.95 -2.77
N SER A 36 2.04 8.86 -1.96
CA SER A 36 1.63 9.01 -0.55
C SER A 36 0.20 9.55 -0.42
N ILE A 37 -0.46 9.30 0.72
CA ILE A 37 -1.76 9.92 1.03
C ILE A 37 -1.62 11.46 0.95
N LEU A 38 -0.52 12.00 1.46
CA LEU A 38 -0.20 13.43 1.36
C LEU A 38 -0.15 13.91 -0.10
N GLU A 39 0.53 13.18 -0.99
CA GLU A 39 0.57 13.53 -2.41
C GLU A 39 -0.82 13.50 -3.05
N LYS A 40 -1.65 12.51 -2.72
CA LYS A 40 -3.03 12.42 -3.22
C LYS A 40 -3.91 13.56 -2.71
N ASN A 41 -3.72 14.01 -1.46
CA ASN A 41 -4.43 15.15 -0.90
C ASN A 41 -3.95 16.48 -1.50
N ILE A 42 -2.65 16.63 -1.78
CA ILE A 42 -2.12 17.75 -2.56
C ILE A 42 -2.71 17.75 -3.97
N GLU A 43 -2.77 16.58 -4.63
CA GLU A 43 -3.35 16.43 -5.96
C GLU A 43 -4.83 16.83 -5.99
N LEU A 44 -5.61 16.41 -4.98
CA LEU A 44 -7.00 16.79 -4.79
C LEU A 44 -7.16 18.32 -4.74
N LEU A 45 -6.41 18.99 -3.87
CA LEU A 45 -6.47 20.44 -3.72
C LEU A 45 -5.97 21.18 -4.97
N ALA A 46 -4.87 20.73 -5.56
CA ALA A 46 -4.22 21.39 -6.70
C ALA A 46 -4.99 21.20 -8.01
N ARG A 47 -5.51 20.00 -8.29
CA ARG A 47 -6.10 19.66 -9.60
C ARG A 47 -7.62 19.73 -9.60
N LYS A 48 -8.29 19.27 -8.53
CA LYS A 48 -9.76 19.24 -8.45
C LYS A 48 -10.31 20.56 -7.92
N ILE A 49 -9.83 21.00 -6.74
CA ILE A 49 -10.26 22.27 -6.13
C ILE A 49 -9.60 23.49 -6.82
N LYS A 50 -8.40 23.31 -7.37
CA LYS A 50 -7.61 24.32 -8.09
C LYS A 50 -7.15 25.49 -7.21
N VAL A 51 -6.70 25.17 -5.99
CA VAL A 51 -6.08 26.15 -5.09
C VAL A 51 -4.73 26.64 -5.64
N LYS A 52 -4.27 27.79 -5.14
CA LYS A 52 -2.98 28.41 -5.48
C LYS A 52 -1.93 28.26 -4.39
N GLN A 53 -2.37 28.02 -3.17
CA GLN A 53 -1.51 27.81 -2.00
C GLN A 53 -2.01 26.64 -1.19
N ILE A 54 -1.11 25.82 -0.66
CA ILE A 54 -1.41 24.72 0.25
C ILE A 54 -0.53 24.87 1.49
N PHE A 55 -1.15 24.86 2.67
CA PHE A 55 -0.48 24.72 3.95
C PHE A 55 -0.56 23.28 4.43
N VAL A 56 0.58 22.64 4.67
CA VAL A 56 0.67 21.30 5.25
C VAL A 56 1.06 21.45 6.72
N ILE A 57 0.14 21.09 7.62
CA ILE A 57 0.39 21.15 9.06
C ILE A 57 1.10 19.87 9.49
N VAL A 58 2.33 20.01 9.98
CA VAL A 58 3.23 18.91 10.35
C VAL A 58 3.40 18.83 11.87
N GLY A 59 3.62 17.62 12.39
CA GLY A 59 3.68 17.36 13.82
C GLY A 59 4.61 16.20 14.16
N HIS A 60 4.06 15.05 14.52
CA HIS A 60 4.86 13.86 14.79
C HIS A 60 5.71 13.45 13.56
N LEU A 61 7.01 13.20 13.76
CA LEU A 61 7.98 12.90 12.69
C LEU A 61 7.95 13.92 11.53
N ALA A 62 7.80 15.21 11.88
CA ALA A 62 7.66 16.32 10.92
C ALA A 62 8.73 16.31 9.82
N GLU A 63 9.99 15.99 10.15
CA GLU A 63 11.09 15.94 9.18
C GLU A 63 10.78 15.02 7.98
N GLN A 64 10.16 13.87 8.21
CA GLN A 64 9.79 12.95 7.13
C GLN A 64 8.66 13.52 6.26
N VAL A 65 7.68 14.17 6.90
CA VAL A 65 6.56 14.80 6.18
C VAL A 65 7.06 15.98 5.35
N MET A 66 7.97 16.79 5.91
CA MET A 66 8.62 17.89 5.22
C MET A 66 9.46 17.40 4.04
N ALA A 67 10.25 16.32 4.21
CA ALA A 67 11.02 15.73 3.12
C ALA A 67 10.10 15.24 1.97
N GLU A 68 8.95 14.66 2.29
CA GLU A 68 7.96 14.29 1.27
C GLU A 68 7.35 15.54 0.59
N VAL A 69 7.08 16.62 1.32
CA VAL A 69 6.62 17.90 0.73
C VAL A 69 7.66 18.44 -0.26
N GLU A 70 8.94 18.44 0.10
CA GLU A 70 10.03 18.86 -0.80
C GLU A 70 10.10 18.00 -2.06
N ARG A 71 9.88 16.68 -1.93
CA ARG A 71 9.79 15.77 -3.09
C ARG A 71 8.59 16.08 -3.99
N ILE A 72 7.45 16.44 -3.40
CA ILE A 72 6.20 16.68 -4.13
C ILE A 72 6.17 18.06 -4.80
N ARG A 73 6.78 19.09 -4.19
CA ARG A 73 6.70 20.49 -4.65
C ARG A 73 7.03 20.68 -6.15
N PRO A 74 8.08 20.05 -6.73
CA PRO A 74 8.37 20.16 -8.17
C PRO A 74 7.28 19.59 -9.09
N LEU A 75 6.44 18.67 -8.60
CA LEU A 75 5.37 18.03 -9.39
C LEU A 75 4.14 18.95 -9.56
N TYR A 76 4.04 20.02 -8.75
CA TYR A 76 2.92 20.95 -8.74
C TYR A 76 3.39 22.42 -8.76
N PRO A 77 4.15 22.85 -9.80
CA PRO A 77 4.80 24.16 -9.83
C PRO A 77 3.83 25.36 -9.82
N ALA A 78 2.56 25.14 -10.17
CA ALA A 78 1.52 26.17 -10.17
C ALA A 78 0.90 26.43 -8.78
N VAL A 79 1.36 25.72 -7.74
CA VAL A 79 0.82 25.78 -6.37
C VAL A 79 1.95 26.01 -5.37
N LYS A 80 1.83 27.03 -4.53
CA LYS A 80 2.78 27.28 -3.43
C LYS A 80 2.48 26.31 -2.28
N ILE A 81 3.42 25.42 -1.95
CA ILE A 81 3.25 24.43 -0.87
C ILE A 81 4.17 24.77 0.30
N GLU A 82 3.58 25.13 1.44
CA GLU A 82 4.25 25.56 2.66
C GLU A 82 3.92 24.65 3.83
N THR A 83 4.86 24.47 4.75
CA THR A 83 4.66 23.68 5.97
C THR A 83 4.45 24.59 7.19
N SER A 84 3.58 24.19 8.10
CA SER A 84 3.37 24.86 9.40
C SER A 84 3.40 23.82 10.52
N PHE A 85 3.97 24.13 11.68
CA PHE A 85 3.95 23.20 12.80
C PHE A 85 2.59 23.21 13.51
N TRP A 86 2.16 22.05 14.02
CA TRP A 86 0.98 21.90 14.86
C TRP A 86 1.11 22.66 16.19
N THR A 87 -0.03 23.00 16.80
CA THR A 87 -0.11 23.66 18.11
C THR A 87 -0.11 22.67 19.26
N ARG A 88 -0.30 21.37 18.97
CA ARG A 88 -0.55 20.28 19.96
C ARG A 88 -1.86 20.44 20.74
N LYS A 89 -2.74 21.37 20.34
CA LYS A 89 -4.03 21.65 20.99
C LYS A 89 -5.22 21.22 20.13
N GLY A 90 -5.02 20.19 19.30
CA GLY A 90 -6.05 19.61 18.44
C GLY A 90 -6.17 20.26 17.06
N LEU A 91 -6.92 19.58 16.20
CA LEU A 91 -7.07 19.91 14.78
C LEU A 91 -7.65 21.32 14.55
N ALA A 92 -8.66 21.72 15.33
CA ALA A 92 -9.25 23.04 15.19
C ALA A 92 -8.23 24.15 15.49
N SER A 93 -7.43 23.96 16.54
CA SER A 93 -6.34 24.88 16.89
C SER A 93 -5.23 24.90 15.84
N ASP A 94 -4.90 23.75 15.26
CA ASP A 94 -3.94 23.64 14.17
C ASP A 94 -4.36 24.48 12.97
N VAL A 95 -5.62 24.36 12.53
CA VAL A 95 -6.18 25.17 11.44
C VAL A 95 -6.23 26.66 11.83
N ALA A 96 -6.66 26.97 13.06
CA ALA A 96 -6.74 28.34 13.55
C ALA A 96 -5.38 29.05 13.62
N SER A 97 -4.28 28.30 13.80
CA SER A 97 -2.91 28.86 13.80
C SER A 97 -2.47 29.47 12.47
N LEU A 98 -3.24 29.25 11.40
CA LEU A 98 -3.00 29.82 10.08
C LEU A 98 -3.73 31.16 9.87
N GLU A 99 -4.46 31.66 10.87
CA GLU A 99 -5.11 32.97 10.81
C GLU A 99 -4.11 34.06 10.44
N GLY A 100 -4.52 34.97 9.55
CA GLY A 100 -3.67 36.06 9.05
C GLY A 100 -2.61 35.65 8.02
N LYS A 101 -2.42 34.35 7.74
CA LYS A 101 -1.49 33.90 6.67
C LYS A 101 -2.08 33.96 5.26
N PHE A 102 -3.41 34.02 5.16
CA PHE A 102 -4.13 34.10 3.89
C PHE A 102 -5.52 34.71 4.12
N GLU A 103 -6.15 35.18 3.03
CA GLU A 103 -7.50 35.73 3.04
C GLU A 103 -8.47 34.90 2.20
N GLY A 104 -9.76 35.06 2.47
CA GLY A 104 -10.83 34.40 1.73
C GLY A 104 -11.11 32.96 2.19
N PRO A 105 -11.96 32.23 1.43
CA PRO A 105 -12.33 30.87 1.76
C PRO A 105 -11.21 29.86 1.45
N PHE A 106 -11.17 28.79 2.23
CA PHE A 106 -10.15 27.76 2.15
C PHE A 106 -10.75 26.37 2.34
N VAL A 107 -10.05 25.34 1.83
CA VAL A 107 -10.46 23.92 2.00
C VAL A 107 -9.46 23.19 2.86
N THR A 108 -9.92 22.60 3.96
CA THR A 108 -9.14 21.75 4.86
C THR A 108 -9.40 20.28 4.56
N VAL A 109 -8.34 19.48 4.49
CA VAL A 109 -8.38 18.02 4.29
C VAL A 109 -7.57 17.33 5.40
N LEU A 110 -8.10 16.26 5.98
CA LEU A 110 -7.36 15.46 6.96
C LEU A 110 -6.26 14.61 6.29
N GLY A 111 -5.07 14.60 6.88
CA GLY A 111 -3.90 13.92 6.31
C GLY A 111 -3.92 12.40 6.41
N ASP A 112 -4.84 11.83 7.17
CA ASP A 112 -5.07 10.38 7.27
C ASP A 112 -6.33 9.89 6.54
N GLU A 113 -7.03 10.78 5.86
CA GLU A 113 -8.12 10.42 4.96
C GLU A 113 -7.64 10.33 3.51
N LEU A 114 -8.11 9.28 2.85
CA LEU A 114 -7.84 8.98 1.46
C LEU A 114 -9.15 8.95 0.68
N TYR A 115 -9.16 9.65 -0.45
CA TYR A 115 -10.29 9.66 -1.36
C TYR A 115 -9.89 9.10 -2.74
N HIS A 116 -10.58 8.05 -3.17
CA HIS A 116 -10.43 7.43 -4.49
C HIS A 116 -11.52 7.93 -5.44
N GLU A 117 -11.18 8.28 -6.69
CA GLU A 117 -12.12 8.75 -7.73
C GLU A 117 -13.16 9.76 -7.21
N SER A 118 -12.68 10.83 -6.56
CA SER A 118 -13.55 11.79 -5.88
C SER A 118 -13.96 13.01 -6.73
N ASN A 119 -15.11 13.60 -6.40
CA ASN A 119 -15.65 14.83 -7.01
C ASN A 119 -15.78 16.00 -6.02
N HIS A 120 -14.78 16.20 -5.15
CA HIS A 120 -14.77 17.27 -4.14
C HIS A 120 -14.90 18.69 -4.73
N GLU A 121 -14.65 18.90 -6.03
CA GLU A 121 -14.91 20.17 -6.71
C GLU A 121 -16.38 20.64 -6.59
N LYS A 122 -17.32 19.74 -6.26
CA LYS A 122 -18.71 20.09 -5.92
C LYS A 122 -18.82 21.07 -4.76
N MET A 123 -17.85 21.10 -3.84
CA MET A 123 -17.86 22.08 -2.74
C MET A 123 -17.77 23.52 -3.26
N LEU A 124 -17.13 23.74 -4.42
CA LEU A 124 -17.13 25.05 -5.07
C LEU A 124 -18.51 25.42 -5.60
N THR A 125 -19.31 24.44 -6.02
CA THR A 125 -20.71 24.67 -6.42
C THR A 125 -21.56 25.03 -5.20
N THR A 126 -21.36 24.39 -4.05
CA THR A 126 -22.03 24.76 -2.80
C THR A 126 -21.69 26.20 -2.39
N LEU A 127 -20.42 26.61 -2.50
CA LEU A 127 -19.99 28.00 -2.26
C LEU A 127 -20.66 29.01 -3.21
N ARG A 128 -20.89 28.63 -4.47
CA ARG A 128 -21.61 29.50 -5.44
C ARG A 128 -23.10 29.59 -5.14
N LYS A 129 -23.70 28.47 -4.73
CA LYS A 129 -25.12 28.37 -4.41
C LYS A 129 -25.49 29.21 -3.18
N HIS A 130 -24.58 29.30 -2.21
CA HIS A 130 -24.81 29.97 -0.92
C HIS A 130 -23.80 31.10 -0.69
N PRO A 131 -24.07 32.35 -1.12
CA PRO A 131 -23.13 33.48 -0.99
C PRO A 131 -22.75 33.84 0.46
N GLY A 132 -23.68 33.59 1.40
CA GLY A 132 -23.53 33.81 2.85
C GLY A 132 -22.81 32.68 3.59
N LEU A 133 -22.42 31.61 2.89
CA LEU A 133 -21.82 30.42 3.48
C LEU A 133 -20.69 30.75 4.46
N ALA A 134 -20.83 30.25 5.68
CA ALA A 134 -19.82 30.28 6.73
C ALA A 134 -18.90 29.06 6.62
N ALA A 135 -19.48 27.87 6.41
CA ALA A 135 -18.75 26.63 6.14
C ALA A 135 -19.53 25.65 5.27
N SER A 136 -18.84 24.70 4.63
CA SER A 136 -19.44 23.50 4.10
C SER A 136 -18.66 22.24 4.47
N VAL A 137 -19.40 21.19 4.83
CA VAL A 137 -18.84 19.88 5.19
C VAL A 137 -19.07 18.89 4.05
N ALA A 138 -18.04 18.14 3.68
CA ALA A 138 -18.19 17.07 2.70
C ALA A 138 -18.83 15.85 3.36
N VAL A 139 -19.86 15.29 2.71
CA VAL A 139 -20.61 14.15 3.22
C VAL A 139 -20.86 13.12 2.13
N LYS A 140 -20.98 11.86 2.51
CA LYS A 140 -21.30 10.75 1.61
C LYS A 140 -22.37 9.86 2.23
N GLU A 141 -23.25 9.31 1.40
CA GLU A 141 -24.16 8.26 1.85
C GLU A 141 -23.44 6.90 1.97
N THR A 142 -23.66 6.19 3.07
CA THR A 142 -23.10 4.84 3.28
C THR A 142 -24.14 3.89 3.86
N PRO A 143 -24.22 2.64 3.37
CA PRO A 143 -25.02 1.61 4.03
C PRO A 143 -24.39 1.12 5.35
N LEU A 144 -23.09 1.39 5.57
CA LEU A 144 -22.32 0.89 6.71
C LEU A 144 -22.40 1.86 7.89
N VAL A 145 -23.35 1.64 8.79
CA VAL A 145 -23.53 2.42 10.03
C VAL A 145 -22.26 2.44 10.89
N SER A 146 -21.50 1.35 10.91
CA SER A 146 -20.22 1.24 11.64
C SER A 146 -19.18 2.26 11.18
N HIS A 147 -19.23 2.73 9.93
CA HIS A 147 -18.34 3.78 9.43
C HIS A 147 -18.74 5.15 9.98
N ILE A 148 -20.04 5.40 10.10
CA ILE A 148 -20.58 6.65 10.66
C ILE A 148 -20.20 6.77 12.13
N LYS A 149 -20.31 5.69 12.92
CA LYS A 149 -19.92 5.69 14.35
C LYS A 149 -18.44 5.99 14.62
N LYS A 150 -17.57 5.79 13.61
CA LYS A 150 -16.13 6.09 13.71
C LYS A 150 -15.76 7.51 13.30
N ASN A 151 -16.68 8.24 12.67
CA ASN A 151 -16.53 9.60 12.16
C ASN A 151 -17.66 10.48 12.73
N TYR A 152 -17.92 11.65 12.14
CA TYR A 152 -19.10 12.44 12.50
C TYR A 152 -20.30 12.13 11.60
N SER A 153 -21.50 12.36 12.12
CA SER A 153 -22.75 12.39 11.36
C SER A 153 -23.27 13.81 11.25
N VAL A 154 -24.12 14.05 10.26
CA VAL A 154 -24.78 15.34 10.05
C VAL A 154 -26.29 15.16 10.07
N GLU A 155 -27.01 16.09 10.70
CA GLU A 155 -28.46 16.23 10.57
C GLU A 155 -28.75 17.41 9.66
N LEU A 156 -29.58 17.21 8.63
CA LEU A 156 -29.79 18.21 7.58
C LEU A 156 -31.26 18.64 7.51
N ASP A 157 -31.48 19.93 7.28
CA ASP A 157 -32.71 20.47 6.69
C ASP A 157 -32.37 20.85 5.24
N LYS A 158 -32.83 20.02 4.29
CA LYS A 158 -32.38 20.03 2.89
C LYS A 158 -30.86 19.86 2.80
N ASP A 159 -30.12 20.91 2.44
CA ASP A 159 -28.66 20.94 2.40
C ASP A 159 -28.02 21.74 3.53
N ARG A 160 -28.83 22.38 4.39
CA ARG A 160 -28.34 23.13 5.55
C ARG A 160 -28.11 22.19 6.73
N VAL A 161 -26.95 22.30 7.36
CA VAL A 161 -26.62 21.49 8.54
C VAL A 161 -27.33 22.07 9.77
N GLN A 162 -28.06 21.21 10.48
CA GLN A 162 -28.70 21.54 11.76
C GLN A 162 -27.78 21.19 12.93
N HIS A 163 -27.26 19.95 12.93
CA HIS A 163 -26.37 19.44 13.96
C HIS A 163 -25.25 18.58 13.37
N LEU A 164 -24.09 18.63 14.01
CA LEU A 164 -23.00 17.67 13.80
C LEU A 164 -22.75 16.92 15.09
N VAL A 165 -22.66 15.59 14.99
CA VAL A 165 -22.38 14.73 16.14
C VAL A 165 -21.12 13.93 15.84
N GLU A 166 -20.07 14.12 16.62
CA GLU A 166 -18.81 13.39 16.53
C GLU A 166 -18.97 11.98 17.14
N LYS A 167 -18.63 10.94 16.37
CA LYS A 167 -18.70 9.53 16.80
C LYS A 167 -20.04 9.16 17.45
N PRO A 168 -21.17 9.33 16.75
CA PRO A 168 -22.49 9.07 17.30
C PRO A 168 -22.65 7.58 17.65
N GLU A 169 -23.22 7.30 18.83
CA GLU A 169 -23.60 5.93 19.17
C GLU A 169 -24.75 5.41 18.30
N ASN A 170 -25.74 6.28 18.03
CA ASN A 170 -26.90 6.00 17.18
C ASN A 170 -27.06 7.10 16.14
N PRO A 171 -26.48 6.94 14.93
CA PRO A 171 -26.60 7.94 13.87
C PRO A 171 -28.05 8.16 13.45
N ALA A 172 -28.47 9.42 13.31
CA ALA A 172 -29.82 9.79 12.89
C ALA A 172 -30.15 9.42 11.43
N ASN A 173 -29.13 9.25 10.59
CA ASN A 173 -29.27 8.93 9.17
C ASN A 173 -28.03 8.20 8.63
N ARG A 174 -28.01 7.95 7.32
CA ARG A 174 -26.93 7.25 6.59
C ARG A 174 -25.85 8.17 6.01
N LEU A 175 -25.77 9.41 6.50
CA LEU A 175 -24.77 10.38 6.04
C LEU A 175 -23.50 10.27 6.88
N LEU A 176 -22.42 9.90 6.21
CA LEU A 176 -21.08 9.87 6.73
C LEU A 176 -20.41 11.23 6.48
N GLY A 177 -19.99 11.87 7.57
CA GLY A 177 -19.10 13.02 7.52
C GLY A 177 -17.70 12.64 7.05
N LEU A 178 -17.16 13.42 6.13
CA LEU A 178 -15.79 13.30 5.63
C LEU A 178 -14.93 14.42 6.25
N GLY A 179 -13.65 14.16 6.43
CA GLY A 179 -12.64 15.11 6.87
C GLY A 179 -12.21 16.14 5.81
N THR A 180 -13.13 16.54 4.93
CA THR A 180 -12.94 17.66 4.01
C THR A 180 -13.95 18.76 4.32
N TYR A 181 -13.43 19.95 4.59
CA TYR A 181 -14.21 21.10 5.04
C TYR A 181 -13.86 22.33 4.21
N LEU A 182 -14.86 23.09 3.77
CA LEU A 182 -14.70 24.39 3.15
C LEU A 182 -15.06 25.44 4.18
N PHE A 183 -14.10 26.25 4.59
CA PHE A 183 -14.29 27.30 5.58
C PHE A 183 -14.19 28.68 4.96
N THR A 184 -14.83 29.64 5.61
CA THR A 184 -14.56 31.06 5.43
C THR A 184 -13.86 31.61 6.66
N GLN A 185 -13.58 32.91 6.68
CA GLN A 185 -12.96 33.59 7.81
C GLN A 185 -13.80 33.48 9.11
N ALA A 186 -15.12 33.23 9.00
CA ALA A 186 -15.99 32.96 10.14
C ALA A 186 -15.50 31.79 11.02
N PHE A 187 -14.74 30.84 10.46
CA PHE A 187 -14.13 29.75 11.23
C PHE A 187 -13.24 30.27 12.36
N PHE A 188 -12.42 31.30 12.11
CA PHE A 188 -11.47 31.81 13.10
C PHE A 188 -12.20 32.52 14.25
N ASP A 189 -13.24 33.31 13.93
CA ASP A 189 -14.09 33.96 14.92
C ASP A 189 -14.85 32.95 15.79
N THR A 190 -15.44 31.92 15.17
CA THR A 190 -16.15 30.89 15.94
C THR A 190 -15.19 30.06 16.78
N PHE A 191 -14.00 29.71 16.26
CA PHE A 191 -12.98 29.00 17.04
C PHE A 191 -12.56 29.77 18.30
N ARG A 192 -12.28 31.08 18.20
CA ARG A 192 -11.94 31.94 19.36
C ARG A 192 -12.97 31.88 20.48
N ASN A 193 -14.24 31.82 20.09
CA ASN A 193 -15.35 31.85 21.04
C ASN A 193 -15.72 30.45 21.55
N THR A 194 -15.23 29.37 20.92
CA THR A 194 -15.58 27.99 21.27
C THR A 194 -14.79 27.53 22.51
N PRO A 195 -15.47 27.15 23.61
CA PRO A 195 -14.79 26.63 24.79
C PRO A 195 -14.20 25.24 24.48
N PRO A 196 -13.07 24.85 25.11
CA PRO A 196 -12.56 23.48 25.01
C PRO A 196 -13.57 22.45 25.54
N SER A 197 -13.59 21.27 24.94
CA SER A 197 -14.43 20.16 25.39
C SER A 197 -14.10 19.78 26.84
N GLU A 198 -15.12 19.65 27.69
CA GLU A 198 -14.94 19.24 29.10
C GLU A 198 -14.26 17.87 29.23
N ARG A 199 -14.45 16.99 28.24
CA ARG A 199 -13.92 15.62 28.24
C ARG A 199 -12.44 15.56 27.85
N THR A 200 -12.05 16.29 26.81
CA THR A 200 -10.71 16.16 26.19
C THR A 200 -9.80 17.35 26.50
N GLY A 201 -10.34 18.46 26.98
CA GLY A 201 -9.62 19.73 27.15
C GLY A 201 -9.19 20.37 25.83
N VAL A 202 -9.71 19.87 24.70
CA VAL A 202 -9.37 20.28 23.34
C VAL A 202 -10.65 20.78 22.65
N ILE A 203 -10.51 21.80 21.80
CA ILE A 203 -11.60 22.27 20.94
C ILE A 203 -11.64 21.34 19.72
N GLU A 204 -12.70 20.54 19.59
CA GLU A 204 -12.87 19.66 18.44
C GLU A 204 -13.36 20.45 17.21
N ILE A 205 -12.89 20.09 16.01
CA ILE A 205 -13.31 20.82 14.80
C ILE A 205 -14.82 20.69 14.55
N THR A 206 -15.41 19.57 14.93
CA THR A 206 -16.86 19.31 14.83
C THR A 206 -17.66 20.20 15.77
N GLU A 207 -17.16 20.49 16.98
CA GLU A 207 -17.78 21.43 17.92
C GLU A 207 -17.78 22.85 17.36
N VAL A 208 -16.67 23.27 16.72
CA VAL A 208 -16.59 24.56 16.03
C VAL A 208 -17.60 24.63 14.88
N ILE A 209 -17.68 23.59 14.04
CA ILE A 209 -18.63 23.56 12.92
C ILE A 209 -20.08 23.54 13.42
N ASP A 210 -20.40 22.76 14.46
CA ASP A 210 -21.76 22.70 15.04
C ASP A 210 -22.17 24.07 15.58
N ARG A 211 -21.24 24.76 16.27
CA ARG A 211 -21.45 26.12 16.72
C ARG A 211 -21.64 27.10 15.55
N MET A 212 -20.82 27.02 14.50
CA MET A 212 -21.02 27.81 13.28
C MET A 212 -22.42 27.56 12.69
N ALA A 213 -22.89 26.32 12.67
CA ALA A 213 -24.20 25.96 12.15
C ALA A 213 -25.34 26.62 12.95
N ARG A 214 -25.22 26.67 14.28
CA ARG A 214 -26.20 27.30 15.17
C ARG A 214 -26.18 28.83 15.12
N GLU A 215 -24.99 29.43 15.16
CA GLU A 215 -24.81 30.89 15.25
C GLU A 215 -25.05 31.58 13.90
N THR A 216 -24.51 31.04 12.81
CA THR A 216 -24.59 31.68 11.49
C THR A 216 -25.80 31.23 10.69
N ARG A 217 -26.28 29.99 10.91
CA ARG A 217 -27.24 29.29 10.04
C ARG A 217 -26.80 29.15 8.57
N GLU A 218 -25.50 29.33 8.30
CA GLU A 218 -24.91 29.33 6.96
C GLU A 218 -23.89 28.20 6.78
N VAL A 219 -24.15 27.05 7.42
CA VAL A 219 -23.35 25.82 7.25
C VAL A 219 -24.12 24.83 6.40
N TYR A 220 -23.48 24.33 5.34
CA TYR A 220 -24.14 23.46 4.35
C TYR A 220 -23.38 22.17 4.09
N ALA A 221 -24.11 21.08 3.86
CA ALA A 221 -23.52 19.80 3.46
C ALA A 221 -23.30 19.75 1.94
N THR A 222 -22.12 19.29 1.52
CA THR A 222 -21.83 18.96 0.12
C THR A 222 -21.79 17.45 -0.05
N MET A 223 -22.73 16.90 -0.84
CA MET A 223 -22.73 15.48 -1.21
C MET A 223 -21.59 15.17 -2.19
N VAL A 224 -20.65 14.33 -1.76
CA VAL A 224 -19.48 13.88 -2.52
C VAL A 224 -19.59 12.40 -2.84
N GLN A 225 -19.24 12.03 -4.07
CA GLN A 225 -19.03 10.66 -4.49
C GLN A 225 -17.53 10.39 -4.52
N CYS A 226 -17.10 9.36 -3.79
CA CYS A 226 -15.72 8.91 -3.72
C CYS A 226 -15.64 7.50 -3.11
N GLY A 227 -14.58 6.76 -3.40
CA GLY A 227 -14.07 5.74 -2.47
C GLY A 227 -13.47 6.46 -1.26
N TYR A 228 -13.84 6.05 -0.04
CA TYR A 228 -13.44 6.73 1.20
C TYR A 228 -12.75 5.75 2.13
N PHE A 229 -11.54 6.10 2.56
CA PHE A 229 -10.76 5.31 3.51
C PHE A 229 -10.17 6.23 4.58
N ASN A 230 -10.52 5.99 5.84
CA ASN A 230 -9.92 6.67 6.99
C ASN A 230 -8.85 5.77 7.61
N ILE A 231 -7.58 6.12 7.43
CA ILE A 231 -6.46 5.26 7.78
C ILE A 231 -6.13 5.44 9.26
N ASN A 232 -6.80 4.68 10.12
CA ASN A 232 -6.57 4.69 11.57
C ASN A 232 -5.65 3.58 12.06
N SER A 233 -5.67 2.45 11.36
CA SER A 233 -4.89 1.25 11.63
C SER A 233 -4.18 0.77 10.36
N LEU A 234 -3.27 -0.19 10.54
CA LEU A 234 -2.63 -0.87 9.43
C LEU A 234 -3.65 -1.71 8.62
N GLN A 235 -4.69 -2.22 9.28
CA GLN A 235 -5.79 -2.93 8.63
C GLN A 235 -6.58 -2.01 7.68
N ASP A 236 -6.87 -0.77 8.10
CA ASP A 236 -7.55 0.20 7.23
C ASP A 236 -6.71 0.52 5.98
N TYR A 237 -5.39 0.65 6.17
CA TYR A 237 -4.46 0.84 5.06
C TYR A 237 -4.45 -0.36 4.09
N HIS A 238 -4.37 -1.59 4.61
CA HIS A 238 -4.39 -2.78 3.77
C HIS A 238 -5.72 -2.94 3.04
N HIS A 239 -6.83 -2.65 3.69
CA HIS A 239 -8.13 -2.64 3.05
C HIS A 239 -8.19 -1.60 1.92
N ALA A 240 -7.69 -0.38 2.14
CA ALA A 240 -7.62 0.65 1.11
C ALA A 240 -6.75 0.22 -0.09
N VAL A 241 -5.59 -0.41 0.17
CA VAL A 241 -4.73 -0.98 -0.86
C VAL A 241 -5.47 -2.05 -1.65
N TYR A 242 -6.14 -2.98 -0.96
CA TYR A 242 -6.90 -4.06 -1.59
C TYR A 242 -8.01 -3.53 -2.49
N GLU A 243 -8.88 -2.64 -2.01
CA GLU A 243 -10.00 -2.11 -2.79
C GLU A 243 -9.51 -1.40 -4.06
N ILE A 244 -8.51 -0.53 -3.93
CA ILE A 244 -7.95 0.24 -5.06
C ILE A 244 -7.26 -0.69 -6.07
N ARG A 245 -6.47 -1.66 -5.58
CA ARG A 245 -5.81 -2.64 -6.46
C ARG A 245 -6.82 -3.56 -7.13
N ASN A 246 -7.84 -4.03 -6.42
CA ASN A 246 -8.86 -4.94 -6.93
C ASN A 246 -9.66 -4.30 -8.07
N GLU A 247 -10.10 -3.05 -7.90
CA GLU A 247 -10.79 -2.29 -8.96
C GLU A 247 -9.94 -2.20 -10.25
N ARG A 248 -8.64 -1.98 -10.08
CA ARG A 248 -7.70 -1.77 -11.19
C ARG A 248 -6.95 -3.02 -11.61
N PHE A 249 -7.27 -4.18 -11.03
CA PHE A 249 -6.38 -5.34 -11.09
C PHE A 249 -6.14 -5.83 -12.53
N HIS A 250 -7.18 -5.74 -13.36
CA HIS A 250 -7.16 -6.09 -14.78
C HIS A 250 -6.22 -5.23 -15.63
N LYS A 251 -5.76 -4.06 -15.14
CA LYS A 251 -4.87 -3.15 -15.86
C LYS A 251 -3.39 -3.47 -15.63
N PHE A 252 -3.05 -4.24 -14.60
CA PHE A 252 -1.67 -4.53 -14.26
C PHE A 252 -1.08 -5.60 -15.18
N LYS A 253 0.13 -5.32 -15.66
CA LYS A 253 0.88 -6.19 -16.56
C LYS A 253 1.68 -7.23 -15.80
N LYS A 254 1.77 -8.43 -16.35
CA LYS A 254 2.37 -9.61 -15.72
C LYS A 254 3.61 -10.05 -16.47
N SER A 255 4.75 -10.12 -15.79
CA SER A 255 6.00 -10.65 -16.35
C SER A 255 6.31 -12.00 -15.71
N LEU A 256 6.45 -13.04 -16.52
CA LEU A 256 6.94 -14.34 -16.09
C LEU A 256 8.47 -14.39 -16.18
N ILE A 257 9.13 -14.82 -15.12
CA ILE A 257 10.58 -14.99 -15.03
C ILE A 257 10.87 -16.46 -14.82
N ILE A 258 11.68 -17.02 -15.72
CA ILE A 258 12.09 -18.42 -15.72
C ILE A 258 13.62 -18.49 -15.69
N PRO A 259 14.26 -18.76 -14.54
CA PRO A 259 15.68 -19.09 -14.51
C PRO A 259 15.92 -20.46 -15.15
N ALA A 260 16.80 -20.53 -16.15
CA ALA A 260 17.07 -21.74 -16.91
C ALA A 260 18.57 -21.97 -17.15
N ALA A 261 18.96 -23.25 -17.13
CA ALA A 261 20.30 -23.72 -17.51
C ALA A 261 20.17 -25.18 -17.95
N ASN A 262 20.40 -25.45 -19.24
CA ASN A 262 20.25 -26.77 -19.86
C ASN A 262 18.88 -27.43 -19.57
N ARG A 263 17.80 -26.78 -20.01
CA ARG A 263 16.39 -27.12 -19.78
C ARG A 263 15.62 -27.39 -21.07
N GLU A 264 16.27 -27.83 -22.15
CA GLU A 264 15.60 -28.05 -23.44
C GLU A 264 14.42 -29.03 -23.37
N GLN A 265 14.48 -30.00 -22.45
CA GLN A 265 13.48 -31.05 -22.32
C GLN A 265 12.20 -30.61 -21.59
N SER A 266 12.24 -29.49 -20.87
CA SER A 266 11.14 -29.07 -19.97
C SER A 266 10.69 -27.63 -20.17
N ILE A 267 11.53 -26.78 -20.75
CA ILE A 267 11.21 -25.37 -20.90
C ILE A 267 10.06 -25.14 -21.88
N ASP A 268 9.92 -25.96 -22.92
CA ASP A 268 8.82 -25.87 -23.89
C ASP A 268 7.45 -26.03 -23.23
N ASP A 269 7.30 -27.03 -22.35
CA ASP A 269 6.08 -27.27 -21.58
C ASP A 269 5.71 -26.07 -20.70
N VAL A 270 6.70 -25.50 -20.00
CA VAL A 270 6.47 -24.35 -19.11
C VAL A 270 6.09 -23.10 -19.90
N LEU A 271 6.74 -22.86 -21.05
CA LEU A 271 6.43 -21.71 -21.91
C LEU A 271 5.01 -21.84 -22.48
N ASN A 272 4.66 -23.03 -22.99
CA ASN A 272 3.32 -23.30 -23.52
C ASN A 272 2.22 -23.17 -22.47
N ASP A 273 2.47 -23.59 -21.23
CA ASP A 273 1.48 -23.56 -20.14
C ASP A 273 1.17 -22.13 -19.67
N PHE A 274 2.15 -21.22 -19.69
CA PHE A 274 1.98 -19.86 -19.15
C PHE A 274 1.70 -18.78 -20.21
N LYS A 275 1.98 -19.00 -21.50
CA LYS A 275 1.97 -17.95 -22.54
C LYS A 275 0.69 -17.11 -22.63
N ASP A 276 -0.47 -17.72 -22.40
CA ASP A 276 -1.77 -17.02 -22.53
C ASP A 276 -2.21 -16.32 -21.23
N SER A 277 -1.44 -16.50 -20.14
CA SER A 277 -1.78 -15.97 -18.81
C SER A 277 -0.93 -14.79 -18.36
N VAL A 278 0.10 -14.44 -19.13
CA VAL A 278 1.06 -13.37 -18.83
C VAL A 278 1.27 -12.46 -20.04
N ASP A 279 1.73 -11.23 -19.80
CA ASP A 279 1.95 -10.24 -20.86
C ASP A 279 3.38 -10.26 -21.40
N GLU A 280 4.32 -10.79 -20.62
CA GLU A 280 5.74 -10.85 -20.93
C GLU A 280 6.35 -12.14 -20.36
N ILE A 281 7.26 -12.77 -21.11
CA ILE A 281 8.06 -13.90 -20.63
C ILE A 281 9.55 -13.55 -20.74
N ILE A 282 10.29 -13.78 -19.65
CA ILE A 282 11.72 -13.57 -19.54
C ILE A 282 12.35 -14.89 -19.13
N VAL A 283 13.23 -15.41 -19.97
CA VAL A 283 14.05 -16.58 -19.66
C VAL A 283 15.46 -16.10 -19.33
N VAL A 284 15.88 -16.30 -18.08
CA VAL A 284 17.23 -15.95 -17.63
C VAL A 284 18.14 -17.15 -17.83
N ASP A 285 19.01 -17.08 -18.83
CA ASP A 285 19.83 -18.21 -19.25
C ASP A 285 21.24 -18.16 -18.67
N ALA A 286 21.60 -19.13 -17.83
CA ALA A 286 22.94 -19.25 -17.25
C ALA A 286 23.91 -20.05 -18.12
N GLY A 287 24.06 -19.66 -19.38
CA GLY A 287 25.03 -20.26 -20.29
C GLY A 287 24.61 -21.64 -20.78
N SER A 288 23.37 -21.82 -21.22
CA SER A 288 22.94 -23.14 -21.75
C SER A 288 23.73 -23.54 -22.99
N GLU A 289 24.09 -24.82 -23.04
CA GLU A 289 24.81 -25.47 -24.16
C GLU A 289 23.87 -26.28 -25.06
N ASP A 290 22.61 -26.43 -24.65
CA ASP A 290 21.56 -27.17 -25.34
C ASP A 290 20.58 -26.20 -26.05
N ARG A 291 19.44 -26.73 -26.53
CA ARG A 291 18.45 -25.93 -27.29
C ARG A 291 17.59 -24.99 -26.43
N THR A 292 17.86 -24.82 -25.13
CA THR A 292 17.04 -24.01 -24.21
C THR A 292 16.79 -22.59 -24.73
N ARG A 293 17.84 -21.90 -25.20
CA ARG A 293 17.74 -20.52 -25.70
C ARG A 293 16.93 -20.43 -26.99
N GLU A 294 17.14 -21.40 -27.88
CA GLU A 294 16.44 -21.50 -29.16
C GLU A 294 14.94 -21.65 -28.92
N ILE A 295 14.56 -22.62 -28.07
CA ILE A 295 13.16 -22.88 -27.70
C ILE A 295 12.54 -21.63 -27.05
N ALA A 296 13.22 -21.02 -26.07
CA ALA A 296 12.72 -19.79 -25.45
C ALA A 296 12.45 -18.67 -26.47
N SER A 297 13.37 -18.46 -27.41
CA SER A 297 13.23 -17.44 -28.45
C SER A 297 12.09 -17.74 -29.42
N GLN A 298 11.87 -19.02 -29.76
CA GLN A 298 10.76 -19.46 -30.63
C GLN A 298 9.38 -19.16 -30.01
N HIS A 299 9.29 -19.18 -28.68
CA HIS A 299 8.09 -18.77 -27.93
C HIS A 299 7.94 -17.26 -27.76
N GLY A 300 8.83 -16.46 -28.36
CA GLY A 300 8.83 -15.01 -28.20
C GLY A 300 9.28 -14.54 -26.82
N ALA A 301 9.89 -15.41 -26.00
CA ALA A 301 10.42 -15.01 -24.70
C ALA A 301 11.67 -14.15 -24.87
N GLN A 302 11.83 -13.16 -24.00
CA GLN A 302 13.06 -12.39 -23.89
C GLN A 302 14.13 -13.25 -23.20
N VAL A 303 15.17 -13.63 -23.93
CA VAL A 303 16.30 -14.37 -23.35
C VAL A 303 17.32 -13.38 -22.76
N VAL A 304 17.46 -13.38 -21.44
CA VAL A 304 18.43 -12.56 -20.71
C VAL A 304 19.66 -13.43 -20.38
N PRO A 305 20.83 -13.14 -20.95
CA PRO A 305 22.04 -13.90 -20.63
C PRO A 305 22.52 -13.61 -19.21
N PHE A 306 22.87 -14.66 -18.47
CA PHE A 306 23.46 -14.57 -17.13
C PHE A 306 24.87 -15.16 -17.13
N ASN A 307 25.87 -14.30 -16.93
CA ASN A 307 27.29 -14.67 -16.99
C ASN A 307 27.86 -15.23 -15.68
N GLY A 308 27.01 -15.53 -14.69
CA GLY A 308 27.43 -16.10 -13.41
C GLY A 308 27.33 -17.63 -13.35
N PRO A 309 27.80 -18.26 -12.26
CA PRO A 309 27.69 -19.71 -12.08
C PRO A 309 26.24 -20.22 -12.12
N ARG A 310 26.00 -21.33 -12.83
CA ARG A 310 24.68 -22.01 -12.94
C ARG A 310 24.00 -22.34 -11.61
N LYS A 311 24.76 -22.44 -10.52
CA LYS A 311 24.24 -22.73 -9.17
C LYS A 311 23.68 -21.49 -8.44
N LYS A 312 23.90 -20.29 -8.97
CA LYS A 312 23.42 -19.02 -8.38
C LYS A 312 22.02 -18.66 -8.90
N GLU A 313 21.05 -19.51 -8.59
CA GLU A 313 19.65 -19.31 -9.00
C GLU A 313 19.07 -17.98 -8.50
N GLY A 314 19.38 -17.57 -7.27
CA GLY A 314 18.94 -16.29 -6.72
C GLY A 314 19.40 -15.12 -7.58
N ALA A 315 20.66 -15.09 -8.01
CA ALA A 315 21.17 -14.04 -8.88
C ALA A 315 20.49 -14.01 -10.27
N MET A 316 20.17 -15.18 -10.83
CA MET A 316 19.39 -15.28 -12.06
C MET A 316 18.00 -14.69 -11.89
N VAL A 317 17.32 -15.04 -10.79
CA VAL A 317 16.00 -14.52 -10.46
C VAL A 317 16.06 -13.00 -10.28
N MET A 318 17.06 -12.46 -9.57
CA MET A 318 17.22 -11.01 -9.43
C MET A 318 17.41 -10.32 -10.80
N ALA A 319 18.23 -10.87 -11.68
CA ALA A 319 18.44 -10.32 -13.03
C ALA A 319 17.14 -10.32 -13.86
N GLY A 320 16.34 -11.40 -13.78
CA GLY A 320 15.04 -11.47 -14.43
C GLY A 320 14.03 -10.48 -13.83
N LEU A 321 13.97 -10.40 -12.50
CA LEU A 321 13.13 -9.44 -11.79
C LEU A 321 13.53 -8.00 -12.10
N GLU A 322 14.82 -7.70 -12.34
CA GLU A 322 15.30 -6.40 -12.79
C GLU A 322 14.88 -6.08 -14.23
N ALA A 323 14.98 -7.06 -15.13
CA ALA A 323 14.62 -6.93 -16.54
C ALA A 323 13.09 -6.82 -16.80
N ALA A 324 12.26 -7.35 -15.90
CA ALA A 324 10.81 -7.34 -16.01
C ALA A 324 10.21 -5.94 -16.18
N ARG A 325 9.27 -5.79 -17.13
CA ARG A 325 8.55 -4.52 -17.39
C ARG A 325 7.15 -4.48 -16.81
N GLY A 326 6.58 -5.62 -16.46
CA GLY A 326 5.26 -5.75 -15.84
C GLY A 326 5.22 -5.26 -14.40
N ASP A 327 4.01 -4.92 -13.95
CA ASP A 327 3.74 -4.48 -12.57
C ASP A 327 3.84 -5.65 -11.58
N ILE A 328 3.45 -6.85 -12.00
CA ILE A 328 3.49 -8.08 -11.22
C ILE A 328 4.51 -9.02 -11.85
N CYS A 329 5.54 -9.37 -11.09
CA CYS A 329 6.55 -10.33 -11.49
C CYS A 329 6.19 -11.71 -10.94
N ILE A 330 6.16 -12.72 -11.80
CA ILE A 330 5.91 -14.12 -11.48
C ILE A 330 7.20 -14.89 -11.68
N VAL A 331 7.68 -15.60 -10.67
CA VAL A 331 8.85 -16.48 -10.79
C VAL A 331 8.39 -17.92 -10.77
N VAL A 332 8.86 -18.72 -11.72
CA VAL A 332 8.60 -20.17 -11.78
C VAL A 332 9.84 -20.93 -12.25
N SER A 333 10.01 -22.17 -11.79
CA SER A 333 11.11 -23.03 -12.26
C SER A 333 10.88 -23.55 -13.68
N ALA A 334 11.97 -23.73 -14.43
CA ALA A 334 11.96 -24.25 -15.80
C ALA A 334 11.73 -25.78 -15.92
N ASP A 335 11.49 -26.49 -14.80
CA ASP A 335 11.50 -27.97 -14.74
C ASP A 335 10.11 -28.62 -14.79
N GLY A 336 9.05 -27.80 -14.86
CA GLY A 336 7.69 -28.29 -14.88
C GLY A 336 7.25 -28.90 -13.54
N THR A 337 7.76 -28.43 -12.40
CA THR A 337 7.19 -28.81 -11.09
C THR A 337 5.97 -27.96 -10.70
N PHE A 338 5.76 -26.82 -11.36
CA PHE A 338 4.63 -25.93 -11.16
C PHE A 338 3.89 -25.70 -12.48
N ARG A 339 2.59 -25.35 -12.39
CA ARG A 339 1.73 -25.09 -13.55
C ARG A 339 0.98 -23.77 -13.42
N CYS A 340 0.60 -23.22 -14.56
CA CYS A 340 -0.18 -21.99 -14.67
C CYS A 340 -1.55 -22.10 -13.99
N LYS A 341 -2.11 -23.31 -13.84
CA LYS A 341 -3.39 -23.53 -13.15
C LYS A 341 -3.46 -22.92 -11.73
N ASP A 342 -2.33 -22.80 -11.04
CA ASP A 342 -2.25 -22.24 -9.69
C ASP A 342 -1.93 -20.73 -9.70
N LEU A 343 -1.59 -20.14 -10.85
CA LEU A 343 -1.33 -18.71 -11.00
C LEU A 343 -2.53 -17.85 -10.58
N PRO A 344 -3.79 -18.16 -10.96
CA PRO A 344 -4.95 -17.39 -10.50
C PRO A 344 -5.07 -17.31 -8.98
N LYS A 345 -4.65 -18.36 -8.25
CA LYS A 345 -4.65 -18.37 -6.79
C LYS A 345 -3.67 -17.32 -6.25
N LEU A 346 -2.43 -17.33 -6.74
CA LEU A 346 -1.41 -16.35 -6.34
C LEU A 346 -1.87 -14.92 -6.68
N LEU A 347 -2.40 -14.71 -7.89
CA LEU A 347 -2.87 -13.40 -8.35
C LEU A 347 -4.03 -12.85 -7.52
N GLU A 348 -4.95 -13.69 -7.04
CA GLU A 348 -6.02 -13.22 -6.15
C GLU A 348 -5.45 -12.62 -4.86
N TYR A 349 -4.43 -13.25 -4.27
CA TYR A 349 -3.76 -12.72 -3.08
C TYR A 349 -2.91 -11.48 -3.38
N MET A 350 -2.37 -11.32 -4.60
CA MET A 350 -1.59 -10.13 -4.97
C MET A 350 -2.39 -8.82 -4.87
N LYS A 351 -3.72 -8.88 -4.86
CA LYS A 351 -4.58 -7.72 -4.55
C LYS A 351 -4.37 -7.23 -3.11
N ASP A 352 -4.13 -8.14 -2.17
CA ASP A 352 -4.08 -7.87 -0.73
C ASP A 352 -2.65 -7.89 -0.13
N CYS A 353 -1.67 -8.43 -0.87
CA CYS A 353 -0.29 -8.53 -0.42
C CYS A 353 0.73 -7.92 -1.40
N ASP A 354 1.98 -7.86 -0.93
CA ASP A 354 3.11 -7.37 -1.71
C ASP A 354 3.90 -8.52 -2.37
N MET A 355 3.83 -9.70 -1.76
CA MET A 355 4.36 -10.96 -2.28
C MET A 355 3.40 -12.11 -1.94
N ALA A 356 3.03 -12.91 -2.93
CA ALA A 356 2.29 -14.16 -2.75
C ALA A 356 3.22 -15.32 -3.14
N ILE A 357 3.50 -16.24 -2.22
CA ILE A 357 4.43 -17.34 -2.44
C ILE A 357 3.73 -18.69 -2.27
N GLY A 358 4.02 -19.63 -3.16
CA GLY A 358 3.50 -20.97 -3.05
C GLY A 358 4.00 -21.68 -1.79
N THR A 359 3.24 -22.62 -1.25
CA THR A 359 3.74 -23.58 -0.25
C THR A 359 3.52 -25.01 -0.70
N ARG A 360 4.56 -25.84 -0.58
CA ARG A 360 4.55 -27.28 -0.94
C ARG A 360 4.34 -28.17 0.28
N THR A 361 3.86 -27.63 1.40
CA THR A 361 3.62 -28.42 2.62
C THR A 361 2.29 -29.16 2.62
N THR A 362 1.34 -28.72 1.79
CA THR A 362 0.00 -29.31 1.66
C THR A 362 0.07 -30.66 0.92
N ARG A 363 0.00 -31.77 1.66
CA ARG A 363 0.18 -33.13 1.12
C ARG A 363 -0.80 -33.47 -0.01
N GLN A 364 -2.04 -33.00 0.07
CA GLN A 364 -3.09 -33.22 -0.93
C GLN A 364 -2.79 -32.58 -2.29
N MET A 365 -1.81 -31.67 -2.34
CA MET A 365 -1.41 -30.95 -3.55
C MET A 365 -0.05 -31.42 -4.09
N ILE A 366 0.51 -32.51 -3.55
CA ILE A 366 1.77 -33.09 -4.03
C ILE A 366 1.44 -34.30 -4.90
N GLU A 367 1.86 -34.26 -6.17
CA GLU A 367 1.70 -35.39 -7.10
C GLU A 367 2.51 -36.60 -6.64
N GLN A 368 1.96 -37.80 -6.86
CA GLN A 368 2.68 -39.04 -6.57
C GLN A 368 3.97 -39.11 -7.41
N GLY A 369 5.10 -39.37 -6.75
CA GLY A 369 6.41 -39.40 -7.41
C GLY A 369 7.09 -38.04 -7.56
N ALA A 370 6.53 -36.95 -7.02
CA ALA A 370 7.23 -35.68 -6.94
C ALA A 370 8.45 -35.75 -5.99
N ASN A 371 9.54 -35.03 -6.32
CA ASN A 371 10.84 -35.14 -5.66
C ASN A 371 10.93 -34.38 -4.31
N LEU A 372 9.82 -34.20 -3.58
CA LEU A 372 9.80 -33.55 -2.27
C LEU A 372 9.75 -34.58 -1.14
N LYS A 373 10.92 -35.17 -0.82
CA LYS A 373 11.07 -36.11 0.30
C LYS A 373 10.61 -35.48 1.62
N THR A 374 10.03 -36.29 2.52
CA THR A 374 9.50 -35.85 3.82
C THR A 374 10.48 -34.97 4.61
N ILE A 375 11.76 -35.33 4.62
CA ILE A 375 12.80 -34.55 5.32
C ILE A 375 12.95 -33.14 4.76
N ARG A 376 12.90 -32.95 3.43
CA ARG A 376 13.01 -31.63 2.79
C ARG A 376 11.82 -30.75 3.16
N ARG A 377 10.62 -31.33 3.22
CA ARG A 377 9.41 -30.62 3.67
C ARG A 377 9.54 -30.15 5.12
N ILE A 378 10.06 -30.99 6.02
CA ILE A 378 10.30 -30.62 7.41
C ILE A 378 11.33 -29.49 7.50
N MET A 379 12.43 -29.57 6.74
CA MET A 379 13.46 -28.53 6.72
C MET A 379 12.93 -27.18 6.22
N ASN A 380 12.08 -27.18 5.18
CA ASN A 380 11.42 -25.97 4.70
C ASN A 380 10.45 -25.38 5.73
N LEU A 381 9.70 -26.22 6.43
CA LEU A 381 8.82 -25.80 7.51
C LEU A 381 9.61 -25.17 8.66
N LEU A 382 10.72 -25.78 9.07
CA LEU A 382 11.60 -25.21 10.08
C LEU A 382 12.18 -23.85 9.62
N GLY A 383 12.62 -23.75 8.36
CA GLY A 383 13.08 -22.49 7.80
C GLY A 383 12.02 -21.38 7.83
N GLY A 384 10.78 -21.71 7.46
CA GLY A 384 9.64 -20.78 7.57
C GLY A 384 9.40 -20.33 9.01
N LYS A 385 9.37 -21.28 9.95
CA LYS A 385 9.19 -20.97 11.38
C LYS A 385 10.32 -20.17 11.99
N MET A 386 11.56 -20.34 11.52
CA MET A 386 12.68 -19.48 11.95
C MET A 386 12.44 -18.03 11.56
N ILE A 387 11.98 -17.76 10.33
CA ILE A 387 11.63 -16.40 9.92
C ILE A 387 10.52 -15.84 10.82
N GLU A 388 9.49 -16.65 11.14
CA GLU A 388 8.42 -16.23 12.06
C GLU A 388 8.95 -15.85 13.45
N VAL A 389 9.83 -16.66 14.04
CA VAL A 389 10.40 -16.41 15.37
C VAL A 389 11.19 -15.10 15.39
N PHE A 390 12.01 -14.84 14.36
CA PHE A 390 12.79 -13.60 14.28
C PHE A 390 11.92 -12.36 14.09
N TYR A 391 10.75 -12.50 13.46
CA TYR A 391 9.83 -11.39 13.17
C TYR A 391 8.47 -11.57 13.83
N TRP A 392 8.47 -12.13 15.05
CA TRP A 392 7.25 -12.52 15.77
C TRP A 392 6.21 -11.41 15.89
N GLY A 393 6.64 -10.17 16.19
CA GLY A 393 5.75 -9.01 16.31
C GLY A 393 5.09 -8.54 14.99
N MET A 394 5.44 -9.15 13.87
CA MET A 394 4.83 -8.93 12.56
C MET A 394 3.90 -10.07 12.14
N GLU A 395 3.89 -11.16 12.90
CA GLU A 395 3.03 -12.33 12.75
C GLU A 395 2.96 -12.93 11.34
N PRO A 396 4.08 -13.11 10.60
CA PRO A 396 4.03 -13.89 9.36
C PRO A 396 3.63 -15.33 9.66
N ARG A 397 2.98 -15.99 8.69
CA ARG A 397 2.58 -17.40 8.75
C ARG A 397 3.23 -18.16 7.60
N PHE A 398 4.43 -18.63 7.85
CA PHE A 398 5.28 -19.36 6.92
C PHE A 398 5.44 -20.83 7.27
N THR A 399 5.37 -21.65 6.23
CA THR A 399 5.49 -23.10 6.23
C THR A 399 6.44 -23.59 5.14
N ASP A 400 6.84 -22.76 4.17
CA ASP A 400 7.82 -23.13 3.13
C ASP A 400 8.72 -21.94 2.76
N ALA A 401 10.01 -22.04 3.09
CA ALA A 401 10.98 -20.98 2.82
C ALA A 401 11.77 -21.15 1.50
N SER A 402 11.40 -22.09 0.62
CA SER A 402 12.13 -22.34 -0.64
C SER A 402 11.25 -22.65 -1.85
N CYS A 403 9.96 -22.30 -1.81
CA CYS A 403 9.07 -22.49 -2.95
C CYS A 403 9.38 -21.51 -4.09
N ARG A 404 9.71 -22.04 -5.27
CA ARG A 404 10.11 -21.28 -6.48
C ARG A 404 8.94 -20.81 -7.33
N TYR A 405 7.74 -20.79 -6.77
CA TYR A 405 6.56 -20.28 -7.45
C TYR A 405 5.96 -19.16 -6.63
N PHE A 406 6.24 -17.92 -7.03
CA PHE A 406 5.76 -16.75 -6.30
C PHE A 406 5.48 -15.59 -7.25
N CYS A 407 4.62 -14.69 -6.79
CA CYS A 407 4.36 -13.39 -7.38
C CYS A 407 4.86 -12.29 -6.44
N VAL A 408 5.41 -11.21 -7.00
CA VAL A 408 5.81 -10.02 -6.26
C VAL A 408 5.53 -8.78 -7.08
N TRP A 409 5.08 -7.69 -6.44
CA TRP A 409 4.97 -6.41 -7.13
C TRP A 409 6.36 -5.89 -7.50
N LYS A 410 6.54 -5.45 -8.75
CA LYS A 410 7.80 -4.90 -9.26
C LYS A 410 8.30 -3.75 -8.40
N ASP A 411 7.42 -2.81 -8.05
CA ASP A 411 7.73 -1.67 -7.17
C ASP A 411 8.21 -2.12 -5.78
N THR A 412 7.57 -3.14 -5.20
CA THR A 412 8.00 -3.72 -3.92
C THR A 412 9.38 -4.35 -4.04
N PHE A 413 9.61 -5.15 -5.09
CA PHE A 413 10.92 -5.75 -5.37
C PHE A 413 12.02 -4.68 -5.46
N LEU A 414 11.81 -3.62 -6.24
CA LEU A 414 12.80 -2.56 -6.41
C LEU A 414 13.17 -1.87 -5.08
N LYS A 415 12.24 -1.75 -4.14
CA LYS A 415 12.50 -1.16 -2.81
C LYS A 415 13.27 -2.07 -1.86
N ILE A 416 13.15 -3.38 -2.01
CA ILE A 416 13.92 -4.34 -1.19
C ILE A 416 15.23 -4.75 -1.86
N ARG A 417 15.34 -4.60 -3.18
CA ARG A 417 16.47 -5.07 -4.00
C ARG A 417 17.85 -4.65 -3.49
N PRO A 418 18.11 -3.38 -3.07
CA PRO A 418 19.41 -2.97 -2.55
C PRO A 418 19.86 -3.74 -1.31
N ARG A 419 18.94 -4.41 -0.63
CA ARG A 419 19.20 -5.19 0.59
C ARG A 419 19.34 -6.68 0.33
N LEU A 420 19.00 -7.20 -0.85
CA LEU A 420 19.13 -8.61 -1.19
C LEU A 420 20.59 -8.94 -1.55
N GLN A 421 21.19 -9.89 -0.83
CA GLN A 421 22.61 -10.27 -0.92
C GLN A 421 22.82 -11.76 -1.24
N GLU A 422 21.80 -12.60 -1.08
CA GLU A 422 21.90 -14.03 -1.31
C GLU A 422 21.65 -14.39 -2.77
N ASP A 423 22.69 -14.88 -3.43
CA ASP A 423 22.64 -15.32 -4.83
C ASP A 423 22.27 -16.81 -4.98
N GLY A 424 22.32 -17.58 -3.90
CA GLY A 424 22.20 -19.04 -3.89
C GLY A 424 20.79 -19.55 -3.60
N SER A 425 20.68 -20.65 -2.87
CA SER A 425 19.39 -21.33 -2.58
C SER A 425 18.53 -20.65 -1.52
N LEU A 426 19.10 -19.75 -0.70
CA LEU A 426 18.39 -19.08 0.39
C LEU A 426 17.75 -17.75 -0.03
N TYR A 427 17.81 -17.38 -1.31
CA TYR A 427 17.30 -16.09 -1.81
C TYR A 427 15.81 -15.90 -1.50
N ILE A 428 15.00 -16.96 -1.56
CA ILE A 428 13.57 -16.93 -1.24
C ILE A 428 13.36 -16.54 0.22
N ALA A 429 14.10 -17.21 1.13
CA ALA A 429 14.05 -16.89 2.55
C ALA A 429 14.52 -15.45 2.82
N GLU A 430 15.53 -14.96 2.10
CA GLU A 430 15.97 -13.56 2.20
C GLU A 430 14.89 -12.59 1.70
N MET A 431 14.26 -12.87 0.55
CA MET A 431 13.17 -12.06 0.01
C MET A 431 11.99 -12.00 0.98
N MET A 432 11.52 -13.15 1.49
CA MET A 432 10.47 -13.22 2.51
C MET A 432 10.86 -12.40 3.74
N THR A 433 12.12 -12.52 4.18
CA THR A 433 12.65 -11.76 5.32
C THR A 433 12.64 -10.25 5.05
N GLU A 434 13.10 -9.78 3.89
CA GLU A 434 13.13 -8.34 3.59
C GLU A 434 11.74 -7.75 3.31
N ILE A 435 10.80 -8.54 2.77
CA ILE A 435 9.39 -8.13 2.64
C ILE A 435 8.81 -7.88 4.03
N VAL A 436 8.92 -8.87 4.93
CA VAL A 436 8.45 -8.73 6.32
C VAL A 436 9.21 -7.60 7.01
N ARG A 437 10.54 -7.56 6.96
CA ARG A 437 11.35 -6.49 7.58
C ARG A 437 10.98 -5.08 7.11
N SER A 438 10.42 -4.95 5.89
CA SER A 438 9.97 -3.68 5.32
C SER A 438 8.51 -3.33 5.61
N LEU A 439 7.82 -4.09 6.46
CA LEU A 439 6.39 -3.89 6.76
C LEU A 439 5.47 -4.08 5.53
N TYR A 440 5.92 -4.90 4.59
CA TYR A 440 5.13 -5.38 3.45
C TYR A 440 4.52 -6.75 3.76
N ARG A 441 3.41 -7.08 3.10
CA ARG A 441 2.69 -8.35 3.33
C ARG A 441 3.22 -9.45 2.41
N CYS A 442 3.61 -10.57 3.02
CA CYS A 442 3.92 -11.82 2.34
C CYS A 442 2.88 -12.87 2.74
N ILE A 443 2.20 -13.48 1.78
CA ILE A 443 1.18 -14.51 2.03
C ILE A 443 1.59 -15.81 1.35
N GLU A 444 1.52 -16.91 2.10
CA GLU A 444 1.67 -18.26 1.56
C GLU A 444 0.35 -18.79 0.98
N VAL A 445 0.44 -19.41 -0.19
CA VAL A 445 -0.69 -19.95 -0.93
C VAL A 445 -0.41 -21.42 -1.27
N PRO A 446 -1.27 -22.38 -0.93
CA PRO A 446 -1.07 -23.77 -1.35
C PRO A 446 -1.03 -23.90 -2.87
N VAL A 447 0.05 -24.50 -3.39
CA VAL A 447 0.25 -24.74 -4.84
C VAL A 447 0.46 -26.23 -5.10
N THR A 448 0.10 -26.67 -6.30
CA THR A 448 0.32 -28.05 -6.73
C THR A 448 1.77 -28.25 -7.09
N TYR A 449 2.38 -29.30 -6.55
CA TYR A 449 3.76 -29.69 -6.84
C TYR A 449 3.76 -30.99 -7.66
N PHE A 450 4.08 -30.85 -8.94
CA PHE A 450 4.11 -31.94 -9.92
C PHE A 450 5.47 -32.64 -9.95
N LYS A 451 5.49 -33.84 -10.51
CA LYS A 451 6.73 -34.54 -10.84
C LYS A 451 7.50 -33.73 -11.90
N PRO A 452 8.79 -33.44 -11.69
CA PRO A 452 9.58 -32.73 -12.70
C PRO A 452 9.71 -33.58 -13.96
N VAL A 453 9.80 -32.94 -15.12
CA VAL A 453 10.01 -33.62 -16.41
C VAL A 453 11.31 -34.43 -16.40
N LYS A 454 12.33 -33.96 -15.66
CA LYS A 454 13.58 -34.69 -15.40
C LYS A 454 14.03 -34.51 -13.95
N ASP A 455 14.52 -35.60 -13.34
CA ASP A 455 15.09 -35.56 -12.00
C ASP A 455 16.41 -34.77 -11.97
N GLN A 456 16.31 -33.49 -11.65
CA GLN A 456 17.43 -32.68 -11.20
C GLN A 456 17.09 -32.14 -9.81
N ALA A 457 18.02 -32.26 -8.87
CA ALA A 457 17.77 -31.88 -7.49
C ALA A 457 17.46 -30.38 -7.39
N ALA A 458 16.21 -30.04 -7.05
CA ALA A 458 15.78 -28.68 -6.72
C ALA A 458 16.58 -28.13 -5.53
N GLY A 459 16.95 -26.84 -5.57
CA GLY A 459 17.74 -26.15 -4.54
C GLY A 459 16.95 -25.87 -3.25
N ASP A 460 16.40 -26.89 -2.63
CA ASP A 460 15.71 -26.77 -1.33
C ASP A 460 16.71 -26.55 -0.18
N ILE A 461 16.22 -26.25 1.02
CA ILE A 461 17.01 -26.36 2.26
C ILE A 461 17.32 -27.86 2.47
N ARG A 462 18.57 -28.27 2.21
CA ARG A 462 18.94 -29.69 2.11
C ARG A 462 19.58 -30.22 3.39
N SER A 463 20.07 -29.34 4.26
CA SER A 463 20.93 -29.71 5.37
C SER A 463 20.76 -28.81 6.59
N ILE A 464 21.22 -29.28 7.75
CA ILE A 464 21.35 -28.48 8.96
C ILE A 464 22.30 -27.28 8.71
N GLY A 465 23.31 -27.44 7.84
CA GLY A 465 24.19 -26.34 7.42
C GLY A 465 23.43 -25.19 6.76
N ASP A 466 22.42 -25.49 5.93
CA ASP A 466 21.58 -24.47 5.31
C ASP A 466 20.73 -23.72 6.35
N LEU A 467 20.22 -24.43 7.37
CA LEU A 467 19.52 -23.78 8.49
C LEU A 467 20.47 -22.89 9.30
N MET A 468 21.72 -23.31 9.56
CA MET A 468 22.70 -22.47 10.25
C MET A 468 23.03 -21.21 9.44
N ARG A 469 23.19 -21.34 8.11
CA ARG A 469 23.34 -20.18 7.21
C ARG A 469 22.13 -19.26 7.26
N LEU A 470 20.92 -19.82 7.23
CA LEU A 470 19.68 -19.06 7.38
C LEU A 470 19.64 -18.31 8.72
N THR A 471 19.98 -18.96 9.84
CA THR A 471 20.07 -18.29 11.15
C THR A 471 21.03 -17.12 11.12
N GLY A 472 22.24 -17.32 10.56
CA GLY A 472 23.25 -16.27 10.44
C GLY A 472 22.76 -15.08 9.61
N MET A 473 22.07 -15.37 8.49
CA MET A 473 21.43 -14.34 7.66
C MET A 473 20.35 -13.60 8.47
N LEU A 474 19.44 -14.30 9.13
CA LEU A 474 18.37 -13.70 9.93
C LEU A 474 18.92 -12.82 11.06
N LEU A 475 19.96 -13.24 11.76
CA LEU A 475 20.66 -12.42 12.77
C LEU A 475 21.22 -11.14 12.15
N LYS A 476 21.95 -11.25 11.04
CA LYS A 476 22.50 -10.09 10.32
C LYS A 476 21.40 -9.11 9.89
N LYS A 477 20.26 -9.61 9.42
CA LYS A 477 19.11 -8.79 9.00
C LYS A 477 18.36 -8.17 10.18
N LYS A 478 18.21 -8.89 11.28
CA LYS A 478 17.48 -8.43 12.46
C LYS A 478 18.19 -7.28 13.17
N PHE A 479 19.51 -7.36 13.26
CA PHE A 479 20.34 -6.36 13.95
C PHE A 479 20.99 -5.34 13.01
N GLY A 480 20.98 -5.58 11.70
CA GLY A 480 21.45 -4.62 10.70
C GLY A 480 20.48 -3.47 10.50
N LYS A 481 20.99 -2.25 10.29
CA LYS A 481 20.16 -1.08 9.98
C LYS A 481 19.35 -1.30 8.69
N ILE A 482 18.12 -0.77 8.68
CA ILE A 482 17.35 -0.56 7.45
C ILE A 482 17.78 0.83 6.99
N HIS A 483 18.55 0.89 5.89
CA HIS A 483 18.92 2.16 5.25
C HIS A 483 17.88 2.51 4.20
#